data_AF-A0A0V0YTE2-F1
#
_entry.id   AF-A0A0V0YTE2-F1
#
_cell.length_a   1.000
_cell.length_b   1.000
_cell.length_c   1.000
_cell.angle_alpha   90.00
_cell.angle_beta   90.00
_cell.angle_gamma   90.00
#
_symmetry.space_group_name_H-M   'P 1'
#
loop_
_entity.id
_entity.type
_entity.pdbx_description
1 polymer ?
#
loop_
_entity_poly.entity_id
_entity_poly.type
_entity_poly.pdbx_seq_one_letter_code
_entity_poly.pdbx_strand_id
1 'polypeptide(L)'
;MLIPLQIGQNCTLRVPDVDRGPADPKNFLVVVMAECEGLYIVGCREGKLASKFTAADLQVISENILSIDEVPDTEIPLRTAVTKATGGQGYVKCMCLSGCSSGRCSCSRKRVLCNSRCHPGKSCNNI
;
A
#
# COMPACT_ATOMS: atom_id res chain seq x y z
N MET A 1 31.10 -4.54 -2.96
CA MET A 1 30.37 -5.84 -2.95
C MET A 1 29.07 -5.62 -2.21
N LEU A 2 27.93 -5.86 -2.85
CA LEU A 2 26.64 -5.87 -2.15
C LEU A 2 26.62 -7.12 -1.27
N ILE A 3 26.41 -6.93 0.04
CA ILE A 3 26.23 -8.04 0.97
C ILE A 3 24.87 -8.66 0.66
N PRO A 4 24.77 -9.98 0.43
CA PRO A 4 23.49 -10.62 0.17
C PRO A 4 22.58 -10.47 1.39
N LEU A 5 21.33 -10.08 1.14
CA LEU A 5 20.30 -9.95 2.18
C LEU A 5 19.92 -11.33 2.72
N GLN A 6 19.67 -11.41 4.02
CA GLN A 6 19.27 -12.66 4.67
C GLN A 6 17.75 -12.82 4.70
N ILE A 7 17.29 -14.06 4.63
CA ILE A 7 15.86 -14.39 4.84
C ILE A 7 15.47 -13.97 6.26
N GLY A 8 14.33 -13.29 6.39
CA GLY A 8 13.84 -12.72 7.65
C GLY A 8 14.37 -11.32 7.93
N GLN A 9 15.27 -10.79 7.10
CA GLN A 9 15.80 -9.45 7.26
C GLN A 9 14.74 -8.40 6.91
N ASN A 10 14.52 -7.48 7.83
CA ASN A 10 13.63 -6.35 7.62
C ASN A 10 14.34 -5.29 6.77
N CYS A 11 13.63 -4.79 5.76
CA CYS A 11 14.13 -3.79 4.82
C CYS A 11 13.05 -2.74 4.55
N THR A 12 13.47 -1.61 4.00
CA THR A 12 12.58 -0.69 3.32
C THR A 12 12.75 -0.78 1.82
N LEU A 13 11.63 -0.88 1.12
CA LEU A 13 11.53 -0.81 -0.33
C LEU A 13 11.15 0.62 -0.74
N ARG A 14 11.90 1.22 -1.66
CA ARG A 14 11.51 2.53 -2.22
C ARG A 14 10.32 2.35 -3.16
N VAL A 15 9.20 3.01 -2.85
CA VAL A 15 7.98 2.94 -3.67
C VAL A 15 8.12 3.88 -4.88
N PRO A 16 8.00 3.37 -6.12
CA PRO A 16 7.99 4.21 -7.32
C PRO A 16 6.83 5.20 -7.31
N ASP A 17 7.01 6.38 -7.90
CA ASP A 17 5.97 7.42 -7.90
C ASP A 17 4.67 6.98 -8.59
N VAL A 18 4.73 6.04 -9.54
CA VAL A 18 3.54 5.49 -10.23
C VAL A 18 2.67 4.62 -9.31
N ASP A 19 3.28 4.03 -8.28
CA ASP A 19 2.64 3.14 -7.31
C ASP A 19 2.32 3.85 -5.99
N ARG A 20 2.74 5.12 -5.87
CA ARG A 20 2.67 5.91 -4.64
C ARG A 20 1.57 6.98 -4.72
N GLY A 21 0.58 6.87 -3.84
CA GLY A 21 -0.37 7.94 -3.58
C GLY A 21 0.27 9.14 -2.88
N PRO A 22 -0.39 10.32 -2.85
CA PRO A 22 0.17 11.53 -2.24
C PRO A 22 0.47 11.40 -0.75
N ALA A 23 -0.31 10.59 -0.02
CA ALA A 23 -0.15 10.33 1.40
C ALA A 23 0.71 9.08 1.69
N ASP A 24 1.11 8.34 0.65
CA ASP A 24 1.82 7.09 0.80
C ASP A 24 3.31 7.36 1.09
N PRO A 25 3.95 6.57 1.96
CA PRO A 25 5.34 6.77 2.32
C PRO A 25 6.25 6.49 1.11
N LYS A 26 7.38 7.18 1.06
CA LYS A 26 8.42 6.91 0.04
C LYS A 26 9.10 5.56 0.23
N ASN A 27 9.19 5.11 1.48
CA ASN A 27 9.87 3.89 1.89
C ASN A 27 8.84 2.99 2.58
N PHE A 28 8.66 1.78 2.06
CA PHE A 28 7.68 0.81 2.52
C PHE A 28 8.35 -0.35 3.26
N LEU A 29 7.88 -0.68 4.46
CA LEU A 29 8.44 -1.76 5.27
C LEU A 29 8.12 -3.12 4.65
N VAL A 30 9.16 -3.93 4.46
CA VAL A 30 9.05 -5.30 3.96
C VAL A 30 10.03 -6.23 4.68
N VAL A 31 9.76 -7.53 4.65
CA VAL A 31 10.67 -8.58 5.13
C VAL A 31 11.10 -9.46 3.96
N VAL A 32 12.36 -9.85 3.91
CA VAL A 32 12.87 -10.78 2.89
C VAL A 32 12.34 -12.19 3.19
N MET A 33 11.64 -12.78 2.23
CA MET A 33 11.04 -14.11 2.38
C MET A 33 11.84 -15.19 1.65
N ALA A 34 12.41 -14.87 0.49
CA ALA A 34 13.22 -15.79 -0.29
C ALA A 34 14.17 -15.02 -1.23
N GLU A 35 15.18 -15.72 -1.72
CA GLU A 35 16.14 -15.24 -2.71
C GLU A 35 16.25 -16.28 -3.83
N CYS A 36 16.34 -15.80 -5.08
CA CYS A 36 16.51 -16.64 -6.26
C CYS A 36 17.22 -15.82 -7.35
N GLU A 37 18.43 -16.24 -7.71
CA GLU A 37 19.23 -15.64 -8.81
C GLU A 37 19.51 -14.13 -8.61
N GLY A 38 19.75 -13.69 -7.38
CA GLY A 38 19.99 -12.29 -7.04
C GLY A 38 18.73 -11.43 -6.95
N LEU A 39 17.55 -12.06 -7.10
CA LEU A 39 16.25 -11.43 -6.94
C LEU A 39 15.60 -11.90 -5.63
N TYR A 40 15.09 -10.94 -4.88
CA TYR A 40 14.48 -11.13 -3.58
C TYR A 40 12.96 -11.07 -3.71
N ILE A 41 12.32 -12.07 -3.09
CA ILE A 41 10.90 -12.07 -2.80
C ILE A 41 10.73 -11.44 -1.41
N VAL A 42 9.88 -10.44 -1.33
CA VAL A 42 9.64 -9.71 -0.08
C VAL A 42 8.15 -9.70 0.27
N GLY A 43 7.86 -9.61 1.57
CA GLY A 43 6.52 -9.64 2.13
C GLY A 43 6.23 -8.43 3.01
N CYS A 44 4.96 -8.13 3.17
CA CYS A 44 4.46 -7.14 4.12
C CYS A 44 3.22 -7.69 4.84
N ARG A 45 2.70 -6.98 5.84
CA ARG A 45 1.48 -7.42 6.57
C ARG A 45 0.26 -7.66 5.70
N GLU A 46 0.21 -7.03 4.53
CA GLU A 46 -0.92 -7.15 3.60
C GLU A 46 -0.81 -8.36 2.67
N GLY A 47 0.38 -8.96 2.58
CA GLY A 47 0.68 -10.10 1.72
C GLY A 47 2.10 -10.09 1.15
N LYS A 48 2.39 -11.14 0.39
CA LYS A 48 3.63 -11.29 -0.37
C LYS A 48 3.60 -10.43 -1.63
N LEU A 49 4.68 -9.72 -1.94
CA LEU A 49 4.75 -8.91 -3.15
C LEU A 49 4.94 -9.81 -4.38
N ALA A 50 4.10 -9.59 -5.41
CA ALA A 50 4.15 -10.35 -6.65
C ALA A 50 5.42 -10.06 -7.48
N SER A 51 5.98 -8.85 -7.34
CA SER A 51 7.23 -8.45 -7.99
C SER A 51 8.43 -8.90 -7.17
N LYS A 52 9.53 -9.26 -7.86
CA LYS A 52 10.82 -9.52 -7.24
C LYS A 52 11.70 -8.28 -7.32
N PHE A 53 12.64 -8.14 -6.39
CA PHE A 53 13.46 -6.94 -6.24
C PHE A 53 14.95 -7.29 -6.20
N THR A 54 15.80 -6.39 -6.66
CA THR A 54 17.25 -6.53 -6.49
C THR A 54 17.67 -6.05 -5.10
N ALA A 55 18.88 -6.41 -4.67
CA ALA A 55 19.46 -5.86 -3.44
C ALA A 55 19.56 -4.31 -3.46
N ALA A 56 19.63 -3.69 -4.65
CA ALA A 56 19.71 -2.23 -4.78
C ALA A 56 18.37 -1.53 -4.53
N ASP A 57 17.25 -2.25 -4.66
CA ASP A 57 15.90 -1.72 -4.40
C ASP A 57 15.56 -1.73 -2.90
N LEU A 58 16.34 -2.47 -2.09
CA LEU A 58 16.08 -2.75 -0.69
C LEU A 58 17.15 -2.10 0.20
N GLN A 59 16.70 -1.39 1.23
CA GLN A 59 17.56 -0.84 2.26
C GLN A 59 17.31 -1.55 3.58
N VAL A 60 18.33 -2.20 4.13
CA VAL A 60 18.24 -2.92 5.41
C VAL A 60 17.91 -1.96 6.55
N ILE A 61 17.05 -2.41 7.47
CA ILE A 61 16.84 -1.76 8.76
C ILE A 61 17.31 -2.68 9.89
N SER A 62 17.75 -2.09 11.00
CA SER A 62 18.24 -2.82 12.18
C SER A 62 17.11 -3.40 13.02
N GLU A 63 15.94 -2.78 12.95
CA GLU A 63 14.79 -3.09 13.77
C GLU A 63 14.03 -4.31 13.22
N ASN A 64 13.68 -5.23 14.12
CA ASN A 64 12.82 -6.34 13.78
C ASN A 64 11.35 -5.94 14.02
N ILE A 65 10.72 -5.37 12.99
CA ILE A 65 9.36 -4.79 13.06
C ILE A 65 8.31 -5.76 12.50
N LEU A 66 8.72 -6.66 11.62
CA LEU A 66 7.87 -7.62 10.92
C LEU A 66 8.56 -8.99 10.85
N SER A 67 7.89 -10.03 11.34
CA SER A 67 8.35 -11.41 11.16
C SER A 67 7.82 -12.01 9.84
N ILE A 68 8.45 -13.10 9.38
CA ILE A 68 7.97 -13.83 8.20
C ILE A 68 6.58 -14.44 8.47
N ASP A 69 6.34 -14.93 9.68
CA ASP A 69 5.08 -15.59 10.06
C ASP A 69 3.88 -14.61 10.07
N GLU A 70 4.13 -13.31 10.19
CA GLU A 70 3.11 -12.26 10.09
C GLU A 70 2.70 -11.94 8.63
N VAL A 71 3.41 -12.48 7.62
CA VAL A 71 3.13 -12.21 6.21
C VAL A 71 2.11 -13.23 5.66
N PRO A 72 0.95 -12.79 5.17
CA PRO A 72 0.03 -13.67 4.46
C PRO A 72 0.63 -14.20 3.14
N ASP A 73 0.39 -15.46 2.82
CA ASP A 73 0.83 -16.08 1.55
C ASP A 73 0.13 -15.53 0.30
N THR A 74 -0.85 -14.65 0.47
CA THR A 74 -1.57 -14.03 -0.66
C THR A 74 -0.63 -13.11 -1.43
N GLU A 75 -0.46 -13.37 -2.72
CA GLU A 75 0.32 -12.49 -3.60
C GLU A 75 -0.46 -11.23 -3.97
N ILE A 76 0.17 -10.08 -3.79
CA ILE A 76 -0.41 -8.76 -4.08
C ILE A 76 0.58 -7.86 -4.83
N PRO A 77 0.09 -6.96 -5.72
CA PRO A 77 0.91 -5.92 -6.32
C PRO A 77 1.41 -4.91 -5.28
N LEU A 78 2.58 -4.29 -5.50
CA LEU A 78 3.17 -3.28 -4.62
C LEU A 78 2.20 -2.13 -4.33
N ARG A 79 1.56 -1.56 -5.36
CA ARG A 79 0.57 -0.50 -5.20
C ARG A 79 -0.57 -0.89 -4.27
N THR A 80 -1.05 -2.14 -4.36
CA THR A 80 -2.12 -2.65 -3.50
C THR A 80 -1.65 -2.79 -2.06
N ALA A 81 -0.43 -3.32 -1.85
CA ALA A 81 0.18 -3.40 -0.52
C ALA A 81 0.29 -2.02 0.14
N VAL A 82 0.87 -1.06 -0.57
CA VAL A 82 1.05 0.32 -0.08
C VAL A 82 -0.31 0.97 0.21
N THR A 83 -1.27 0.85 -0.71
CA THR A 83 -2.61 1.42 -0.54
C THR A 83 -3.34 0.84 0.67
N LYS A 84 -3.26 -0.48 0.89
CA LYS A 84 -3.91 -1.12 2.05
C LYS A 84 -3.27 -0.70 3.36
N ALA A 85 -1.93 -0.68 3.42
CA ALA A 85 -1.19 -0.33 4.63
C ALA A 85 -1.38 1.14 5.06
N THR A 86 -1.65 2.04 4.10
CA THR A 86 -1.77 3.50 4.35
C THR A 86 -3.20 4.01 4.33
N GLY A 87 -4.15 3.21 3.85
CA GLY A 87 -5.48 3.70 3.48
C GLY A 87 -5.50 4.47 2.14
N GLY A 88 -4.39 4.52 1.41
CA GLY A 88 -4.23 5.13 0.10
C GLY A 88 -4.22 6.66 0.13
N GLN A 89 -4.85 7.30 -0.86
CA GLN A 89 -4.83 8.77 -1.04
C GLN A 89 -5.43 9.59 0.13
N GLY A 90 -5.91 8.96 1.20
CA GLY A 90 -6.35 9.62 2.43
C GLY A 90 -7.71 10.31 2.34
N TYR A 91 -8.35 10.34 1.18
CA TYR A 91 -9.76 10.75 1.06
C TYR A 91 -10.40 10.14 -0.19
N VAL A 92 -11.69 9.79 -0.08
CA VAL A 92 -12.50 9.38 -1.22
C VAL A 92 -13.33 10.59 -1.65
N LYS A 93 -13.11 11.07 -2.87
CA LYS A 93 -13.95 12.08 -3.51
C LYS A 93 -14.90 11.41 -4.50
N CYS A 94 -16.20 11.66 -4.37
CA CYS A 94 -17.15 11.28 -5.40
C CYS A 94 -17.28 12.40 -6.45
N MET A 95 -17.69 12.00 -7.66
CA MET A 95 -18.02 12.94 -8.75
C MET A 95 -19.53 13.18 -8.86
N CYS A 96 -20.29 12.87 -7.80
CA CYS A 96 -21.72 13.14 -7.78
C CYS A 96 -21.99 14.64 -7.77
N LEU A 97 -23.10 15.08 -8.36
CA LEU A 97 -23.50 16.48 -8.32
C LEU A 97 -24.22 16.82 -7.00
N SER A 98 -24.99 15.88 -6.44
CA SER A 98 -25.68 15.96 -5.13
C SER A 98 -26.25 14.58 -4.74
N GLY A 99 -26.87 14.50 -3.55
CA GLY A 99 -27.84 13.44 -3.19
C GLY A 99 -27.29 12.08 -2.74
N CYS A 100 -26.10 11.65 -3.19
CA CYS A 100 -25.26 10.51 -2.75
C CYS A 100 -25.87 9.26 -2.07
N SER A 101 -27.14 8.95 -2.30
CA SER A 101 -27.87 7.84 -1.68
C SER A 101 -27.89 6.57 -2.53
N SER A 102 -27.42 6.66 -3.78
CA SER A 102 -27.37 5.52 -4.72
C SER A 102 -25.98 4.89 -4.77
N GLY A 103 -25.92 3.62 -5.19
CA GLY A 103 -24.67 2.90 -5.45
C GLY A 103 -23.79 3.49 -6.57
N ARG A 104 -24.23 4.58 -7.23
CA ARG A 104 -23.41 5.38 -8.16
C ARG A 104 -22.40 6.27 -7.43
N CYS A 105 -22.65 6.59 -6.16
CA CYS A 105 -21.70 7.34 -5.35
C CYS A 105 -20.54 6.45 -4.91
N SER A 106 -19.31 6.84 -5.26
CA SER A 106 -18.10 6.10 -4.85
C SER A 106 -17.90 6.09 -3.34
N CYS A 107 -18.28 7.17 -2.63
CA CYS A 107 -18.22 7.23 -1.17
C CYS A 107 -19.20 6.23 -0.55
N SER A 108 -20.49 6.30 -0.91
CA SER A 108 -21.52 5.38 -0.43
C SER A 108 -21.18 3.91 -0.75
N ARG A 109 -20.71 3.61 -1.97
CA ARG A 109 -20.28 2.26 -2.37
C ARG A 109 -19.12 1.73 -1.54
N LYS A 110 -18.19 2.60 -1.14
CA LYS A 110 -17.08 2.27 -0.24
C LYS A 110 -17.47 2.36 1.24
N ARG A 111 -18.75 2.60 1.56
CA ARG A 111 -19.28 2.77 2.91
C ARG A 111 -18.56 3.86 3.72
N VAL A 112 -18.20 4.95 3.05
CA VAL A 112 -17.61 6.16 3.67
C VAL A 112 -18.50 7.37 3.44
N LEU A 113 -18.50 8.29 4.40
CA LEU A 113 -19.26 9.54 4.33
C LEU A 113 -18.59 10.50 3.33
N CYS A 114 -19.42 11.24 2.58
CA CYS A 114 -18.95 12.33 1.75
C CYS A 114 -18.48 13.48 2.65
N ASN A 115 -17.30 14.01 2.37
CA ASN A 115 -16.81 15.20 3.06
C ASN A 115 -17.10 16.46 2.22
N SER A 116 -16.79 17.63 2.80
CA SER A 116 -17.01 18.94 2.19
C SER A 116 -16.29 19.14 0.84
N ARG A 117 -15.27 18.31 0.50
CA ARG A 117 -14.58 18.35 -0.80
C ARG A 117 -15.32 17.64 -1.92
N CYS A 118 -16.33 16.82 -1.62
CA CYS A 118 -17.17 16.15 -2.62
C CYS A 118 -18.15 17.12 -3.27
N HIS A 119 -18.79 17.96 -2.47
CA HIS A 119 -19.90 18.84 -2.88
C HIS A 119 -19.75 20.25 -2.32
N PRO A 120 -18.81 21.06 -2.83
CA PRO A 120 -18.63 22.43 -2.35
C PRO A 120 -19.94 23.22 -2.53
N GLY A 121 -20.60 23.56 -1.41
CA GLY A 121 -21.84 24.34 -1.40
C GLY A 121 -23.10 23.63 -1.92
N LYS A 122 -23.12 22.29 -2.04
CA LYS A 122 -24.31 21.53 -2.48
C LYS A 122 -24.76 20.52 -1.43
N SER A 123 -26.05 20.19 -1.43
CA SER A 123 -26.62 19.21 -0.51
C SER A 123 -26.16 17.78 -0.81
N CYS A 124 -25.90 17.02 0.26
CA CYS A 124 -25.50 15.63 0.21
C CYS A 124 -26.24 14.86 1.29
N ASN A 125 -26.77 13.67 0.95
CA ASN A 125 -27.47 12.81 1.90
C ASN A 125 -26.57 11.70 2.47
N ASN A 126 -25.30 11.64 2.06
CA ASN A 126 -24.30 10.69 2.55
C ASN A 126 -23.27 11.46 3.39
N ILE A 127 -23.73 12.09 4.47
CA ILE A 127 -22.92 12.90 5.38
C ILE A 127 -22.77 12.23 6.74
#